data_AF-A0A7J8GDZ8-F1
#
_entry.id   AF-A0A7J8GDZ8-F1
#
_cell.length_a   1.000
_cell.length_b   1.000
_cell.length_c   1.000
_cell.angle_alpha   90.00
_cell.angle_beta   90.00
_cell.angle_gamma   90.00
#
_symmetry.space_group_name_H-M   'P 1'
#
loop_
_entity.id
_entity.type
_entity.pdbx_description
1 polymer ?
#
loop_
_entity_poly.entity_id
_entity_poly.type
_entity_poly.pdbx_seq_one_letter_code
_entity_poly.pdbx_strand_id
1 'polypeptide(L)'
;MDDGRHSPPMVRNATVHPGLELPLMMAKEKPPITVVGDVGGSIAIIVDDIIDDVESFVAAAEILKERGAYKIYVMATHGILSAEAPRLIEESSIDEVVVTNTVPHEVQKLQCPKIKTVDISLILSEAIRRIHNGESMAYLFRNITVDD
;
A
#
# COMPACT_ATOMS: atom_id res chain seq x y z
N MET A 1 7.88 23.40 30.64
CA MET A 1 7.91 22.76 29.31
C MET A 1 6.92 21.62 29.41
N ASP A 2 5.72 21.88 28.90
CA ASP A 2 4.56 20.99 28.95
C ASP A 2 4.52 20.31 27.57
N ASP A 3 4.79 19.00 27.52
CA ASP A 3 5.12 18.29 26.27
C ASP A 3 3.91 17.68 25.55
N GLY A 4 2.69 17.99 25.98
CA GLY A 4 1.45 17.69 25.23
C GLY A 4 1.13 16.21 25.03
N ARG A 5 1.88 15.30 25.68
CA ARG A 5 1.74 13.84 25.51
C ARG A 5 0.60 13.23 26.32
N HIS A 6 -0.09 14.02 27.12
CA HIS A 6 -1.24 13.58 27.92
C HIS A 6 -2.50 14.31 27.46
N SER A 7 -3.01 13.95 26.29
CA SER A 7 -4.41 14.26 26.00
C SER A 7 -5.29 13.40 26.91
N PRO A 8 -6.25 13.98 27.65
CA PRO A 8 -7.21 13.18 28.40
C PRO A 8 -7.98 12.26 27.44
N PRO A 9 -8.41 11.06 27.87
CA PRO A 9 -9.21 10.19 27.03
C PRO A 9 -10.47 10.94 26.63
N MET A 10 -10.93 10.76 25.39
CA MET A 10 -12.19 11.33 24.93
C MET A 10 -13.33 10.81 25.81
N VAL A 11 -13.81 11.67 26.72
CA VAL A 11 -15.04 11.43 27.45
C VAL A 11 -16.18 11.56 26.43
N ARG A 12 -16.82 10.45 26.07
CA ARG A 12 -18.08 10.45 25.32
C ARG A 12 -19.20 10.96 26.24
N ASN A 13 -19.23 12.27 26.48
CA ASN A 13 -20.44 12.91 26.96
C ASN A 13 -21.28 13.27 25.74
N ALA A 14 -22.26 12.43 25.46
CA ALA A 14 -23.39 12.77 24.60
C ALA A 14 -24.30 13.77 25.33
N THR A 15 -23.82 14.98 25.58
CA THR A 15 -24.70 16.11 25.88
C THR A 15 -25.00 16.79 24.56
N VAL A 16 -26.14 16.39 24.00
CA VAL A 16 -26.77 17.00 22.82
C VAL A 16 -26.95 18.49 23.10
N HIS A 17 -26.23 19.35 22.38
CA HIS A 17 -26.63 20.74 22.28
C HIS A 17 -27.98 20.79 21.54
N PRO A 18 -29.04 21.39 22.13
CA PRO A 18 -30.35 21.42 21.50
C PRO A 18 -30.30 22.35 20.28
N GLY A 19 -30.07 21.80 19.10
CA GLY A 19 -30.14 22.57 17.85
C GLY A 19 -29.24 22.12 16.71
N LEU A 20 -28.29 21.20 16.91
CA LEU A 20 -27.44 20.71 15.82
C LEU A 20 -27.33 19.18 15.86
N GLU A 21 -28.37 18.49 15.39
CA GLU A 21 -28.28 17.07 15.06
C GLU A 21 -27.44 16.93 13.78
N LEU A 22 -26.14 16.69 13.94
CA LEU A 22 -25.36 16.14 12.84
C LEU A 22 -25.96 14.77 12.50
N PRO A 23 -26.36 14.52 11.23
CA PRO A 23 -26.88 13.23 10.84
C PRO A 23 -25.91 12.14 11.23
N LEU A 24 -26.41 11.08 11.87
CA LEU A 24 -25.61 9.89 12.13
C LEU A 24 -25.15 9.36 10.77
N MET A 25 -23.87 9.54 10.44
CA MET A 25 -23.33 9.06 9.17
C MET A 25 -23.43 7.54 9.18
N MET A 26 -24.36 7.00 8.39
CA MET A 26 -24.44 5.55 8.19
C MET A 26 -23.11 5.07 7.61
N ALA A 27 -22.60 3.96 8.13
CA ALA A 27 -21.43 3.33 7.55
C ALA A 27 -21.73 3.02 6.08
N LYS A 28 -20.92 3.58 5.17
CA LYS A 28 -21.05 3.34 3.74
C LYS A 28 -20.61 1.89 3.49
N GLU A 29 -21.54 1.01 3.12
CA GLU A 29 -21.20 -0.34 2.69
C GLU A 29 -20.30 -0.27 1.45
N LYS A 30 -19.14 -0.92 1.50
CA LYS A 30 -18.31 -1.10 0.31
C LYS A 30 -18.98 -2.16 -0.57
N PRO A 31 -19.27 -1.87 -1.85
CA PRO A 31 -19.81 -2.88 -2.75
C PRO A 31 -18.84 -4.05 -2.90
N PRO A 32 -19.35 -5.26 -3.17
CA PRO A 32 -18.49 -6.43 -3.36
C PRO A 32 -17.54 -6.23 -4.55
N ILE A 33 -16.33 -6.76 -4.42
CA ILE A 33 -15.33 -6.70 -5.50
C ILE A 33 -15.83 -7.56 -6.67
N THR A 34 -15.77 -7.00 -7.88
CA THR A 34 -16.10 -7.71 -9.12
C THR A 34 -14.98 -7.53 -10.13
N VAL A 35 -14.65 -8.59 -10.86
CA VAL A 35 -13.66 -8.52 -11.94
C VAL A 35 -14.39 -8.29 -13.26
N VAL A 36 -13.92 -7.30 -14.03
CA VAL A 36 -14.36 -7.05 -15.40
C VAL A 36 -13.22 -7.44 -16.34
N GLY A 37 -13.50 -8.34 -17.28
CA GLY A 37 -12.49 -8.95 -18.15
C GLY A 37 -12.20 -10.42 -17.80
N ASP A 38 -11.49 -11.10 -18.69
CA ASP A 38 -11.01 -12.47 -18.51
C ASP A 38 -9.56 -12.46 -18.01
N VAL A 39 -9.29 -13.27 -16.99
CA VAL A 39 -7.97 -13.43 -16.37
C VAL A 39 -7.50 -14.89 -16.39
N GLY A 40 -8.27 -15.78 -17.03
CA GLY A 40 -7.96 -17.21 -17.11
C GLY A 40 -6.57 -17.45 -17.70
N GLY A 41 -5.74 -18.21 -16.99
CA GLY A 41 -4.36 -18.53 -17.38
C GLY A 41 -3.39 -17.34 -17.39
N SER A 42 -3.83 -16.14 -17.01
CA SER A 42 -3.03 -14.92 -17.08
C SER A 42 -2.29 -14.62 -15.78
N ILE A 43 -1.21 -13.85 -15.86
CA ILE A 43 -0.57 -13.25 -14.68
C ILE A 43 -1.30 -11.94 -14.38
N ALA A 44 -1.92 -11.85 -13.20
CA ALA A 44 -2.58 -10.64 -12.72
C ALA A 44 -1.59 -9.80 -11.90
N ILE A 45 -1.54 -8.49 -12.17
CA ILE A 45 -0.73 -7.53 -11.41
C ILE A 45 -1.67 -6.46 -10.88
N ILE A 46 -1.79 -6.37 -9.56
CA ILE A 46 -2.52 -5.31 -8.86
C ILE A 46 -1.54 -4.19 -8.56
N VAL A 47 -1.85 -2.97 -8.99
CA VAL A 47 -0.97 -1.81 -8.81
C VAL A 47 -1.69 -0.77 -7.98
N ASP A 48 -1.01 -0.27 -6.94
CA ASP A 48 -1.46 0.87 -6.13
C ASP A 48 -0.29 1.81 -5.84
N ASP A 49 -0.54 2.97 -5.25
CA ASP A 49 0.54 3.84 -4.77
C ASP A 49 1.05 3.42 -3.38
N ILE A 50 0.15 3.01 -2.49
CA ILE A 50 0.42 2.67 -1.09
C ILE A 50 -0.26 1.34 -0.73
N ILE A 51 0.43 0.50 0.05
CA ILE A 51 -0.15 -0.67 0.72
C ILE A 51 0.09 -0.53 2.23
N ASP A 52 -0.98 -0.43 3.00
CA ASP A 52 -0.94 -0.41 4.47
C ASP A 52 -1.64 -1.66 5.02
N ASP A 53 -2.97 -1.61 5.03
CA ASP A 53 -3.86 -2.74 5.24
C ASP A 53 -3.97 -3.58 3.95
N VAL A 54 -4.06 -4.90 4.08
CA VAL A 54 -3.94 -5.83 2.93
C VAL A 54 -5.22 -6.60 2.62
N GLU A 55 -6.27 -6.47 3.44
CA GLU A 55 -7.50 -7.26 3.31
C GLU A 55 -8.17 -7.08 1.95
N SER A 56 -8.13 -5.86 1.40
CA SER A 56 -8.71 -5.58 0.08
C SER A 56 -7.89 -6.22 -1.05
N PHE A 57 -6.56 -6.24 -0.92
CA PHE A 57 -5.67 -6.89 -1.90
C PHE A 57 -5.80 -8.41 -1.84
N VAL A 58 -5.89 -8.98 -0.63
CA VAL A 58 -6.14 -10.41 -0.42
C VAL A 58 -7.49 -10.81 -1.01
N ALA A 59 -8.56 -10.06 -0.73
CA ALA A 59 -9.88 -10.35 -1.30
C ALA A 59 -9.89 -10.27 -2.84
N ALA A 60 -9.18 -9.29 -3.42
CA ALA A 60 -9.01 -9.20 -4.87
C ALA A 60 -8.22 -10.39 -5.43
N ALA A 61 -7.14 -10.80 -4.76
CA ALA A 61 -6.32 -11.95 -5.15
C ALA A 61 -7.14 -13.25 -5.17
N GLU A 62 -7.95 -13.51 -4.14
CA GLU A 62 -8.82 -14.69 -4.10
C GLU A 62 -9.78 -14.73 -5.29
N ILE A 63 -10.44 -13.61 -5.60
CA ILE A 63 -11.37 -13.52 -6.75
C ILE A 63 -10.63 -13.73 -8.07
N LEU A 64 -9.43 -13.17 -8.22
CA LEU A 64 -8.60 -13.39 -9.42
C LEU A 64 -8.21 -14.86 -9.54
N LYS A 65 -7.88 -15.52 -8.42
CA LYS A 65 -7.52 -16.93 -8.39
C LYS A 65 -8.70 -17.83 -8.76
N GLU A 66 -9.87 -17.57 -8.21
CA GLU A 66 -11.13 -18.24 -8.54
C GLU A 66 -11.48 -18.12 -10.03
N ARG A 67 -11.14 -16.98 -10.65
CA ARG A 67 -11.31 -16.75 -12.09
C ARG A 67 -10.18 -17.32 -12.97
N GLY A 68 -9.27 -18.08 -12.38
CA GLY A 68 -8.26 -18.83 -13.10
C GLY A 68 -6.97 -18.07 -13.38
N ALA A 69 -6.68 -16.98 -12.68
CA ALA A 69 -5.38 -16.33 -12.76
C ALA A 69 -4.25 -17.32 -12.41
N TYR A 70 -3.23 -17.35 -13.27
CA TYR A 70 -2.07 -18.22 -13.11
C TYR A 70 -1.22 -17.80 -11.91
N LYS A 71 -0.89 -16.50 -11.84
CA LYS A 71 -0.17 -15.86 -10.73
C LYS A 71 -0.76 -14.49 -10.42
N ILE A 72 -0.58 -14.03 -9.19
CA ILE A 72 -1.07 -12.76 -8.69
C ILE A 72 0.06 -12.02 -8.00
N TYR A 73 0.41 -10.85 -8.53
CA TYR A 73 1.40 -9.94 -7.97
C TYR A 73 0.70 -8.69 -7.46
N VAL A 74 1.19 -8.13 -6.36
CA VAL A 74 0.79 -6.80 -5.90
C VAL A 74 2.01 -5.89 -5.93
N MET A 75 1.86 -4.72 -6.51
CA MET A 75 2.91 -3.72 -6.63
C MET A 75 2.45 -2.39 -6.04
N ALA A 76 3.29 -1.77 -5.22
CA ALA A 76 3.07 -0.38 -4.82
C ALA A 76 4.37 0.40 -4.64
N THR A 77 4.27 1.72 -4.68
CA THR A 77 5.43 2.56 -4.39
C THR A 77 5.76 2.47 -2.91
N HIS A 78 4.77 2.67 -2.03
CA HIS A 78 4.98 2.73 -0.59
C HIS A 78 4.35 1.52 0.11
N GLY A 79 5.19 0.61 0.59
CA GLY A 79 4.73 -0.46 1.48
C GLY A 79 4.77 0.01 2.94
N ILE A 80 3.65 0.46 3.51
CA ILE A 80 3.57 0.69 4.96
C ILE A 80 3.47 -0.65 5.68
N LEU A 81 2.67 -1.58 5.15
CA LEU A 81 2.57 -2.97 5.59
C LEU A 81 2.47 -3.10 7.12
N SER A 82 1.55 -2.34 7.72
CA SER A 82 1.41 -2.29 9.17
C SER A 82 0.65 -3.50 9.72
N ALA A 83 0.60 -3.60 11.05
CA ALA A 83 -0.17 -4.63 11.77
C ALA A 83 0.12 -6.06 11.27
N GLU A 84 -0.94 -6.79 10.89
CA GLU A 84 -0.90 -8.20 10.49
C GLU A 84 -0.63 -8.39 8.99
N ALA A 85 -0.32 -7.31 8.26
CA ALA A 85 -0.19 -7.36 6.80
C ALA A 85 0.78 -8.45 6.29
N PRO A 86 2.01 -8.61 6.84
CA PRO A 86 2.91 -9.67 6.39
C PRO A 86 2.31 -11.08 6.54
N ARG A 87 1.64 -11.34 7.67
CA ARG A 87 1.00 -12.64 7.94
C ARG A 87 -0.14 -12.91 6.96
N LEU A 88 -1.01 -11.91 6.73
CA LEU A 88 -2.13 -12.02 5.80
C LEU A 88 -1.65 -12.23 4.35
N ILE A 89 -0.57 -11.56 3.93
CA ILE A 89 0.04 -11.78 2.61
C ILE A 89 0.56 -13.22 2.50
N GLU A 90 1.28 -13.71 3.51
CA GLU A 90 1.83 -15.06 3.51
C GLU A 90 0.75 -16.13 3.37
N GLU A 91 -0.36 -15.97 4.08
CA GLU A 91 -1.50 -16.90 4.08
C GLU A 91 -2.39 -16.79 2.82
N SER A 92 -2.25 -15.73 2.03
CA SER A 92 -3.10 -15.46 0.85
C SER A 92 -2.65 -16.13 -0.44
N SER A 93 -3.51 -16.07 -1.48
CA SER A 93 -3.21 -16.43 -2.87
C SER A 93 -2.25 -15.48 -3.61
N ILE A 94 -1.77 -14.40 -2.99
CA ILE A 94 -0.76 -13.52 -3.57
C ILE A 94 0.57 -14.27 -3.68
N ASP A 95 1.19 -14.26 -4.86
CA ASP A 95 2.50 -14.87 -5.12
C ASP A 95 3.64 -13.99 -4.58
N GLU A 96 3.56 -12.68 -4.83
CA GLU A 96 4.60 -11.72 -4.42
C GLU A 96 4.03 -10.30 -4.23
N VAL A 97 4.56 -9.60 -3.24
CA VAL A 97 4.29 -8.17 -3.01
C VAL A 97 5.58 -7.39 -3.24
N VAL A 98 5.59 -6.53 -4.25
CA VAL A 98 6.76 -5.73 -4.63
C VAL A 98 6.52 -4.27 -4.24
N VAL A 99 7.36 -3.77 -3.34
CA VAL A 99 7.32 -2.38 -2.86
C VAL A 99 8.67 -1.71 -3.06
N THR A 100 8.76 -0.39 -2.92
CA THR A 100 10.08 0.29 -2.93
C THR A 100 10.62 0.46 -1.50
N ASN A 101 11.92 0.71 -1.33
CA ASN A 101 12.50 1.02 -0.02
C ASN A 101 12.22 2.45 0.47
N THR A 102 11.11 3.07 0.05
CA THR A 102 10.62 4.33 0.63
C THR A 102 10.24 4.19 2.10
N VAL A 103 9.93 2.97 2.55
CA VAL A 103 9.71 2.57 3.94
C VAL A 103 10.60 1.34 4.20
N PRO A 104 11.25 1.21 5.38
CA PRO A 104 12.02 0.02 5.73
C PRO A 104 11.13 -1.22 5.95
N HIS A 105 11.58 -2.39 5.49
CA HIS A 105 10.80 -3.64 5.48
C HIS A 105 11.51 -4.85 6.09
N GLU A 106 12.63 -4.66 6.78
CA GLU A 106 13.47 -5.75 7.28
C GLU A 106 12.68 -6.70 8.18
N VAL A 107 11.85 -6.17 9.08
CA VAL A 107 11.03 -6.95 10.02
C VAL A 107 9.91 -7.68 9.30
N GLN A 108 9.26 -7.03 8.33
CA GLN A 108 8.15 -7.59 7.55
C GLN A 108 8.64 -8.74 6.68
N LYS A 109 9.81 -8.61 6.05
CA LYS A 109 10.41 -9.66 5.21
C LYS A 109 10.83 -10.90 5.99
N LEU A 110 11.18 -10.77 7.26
CA LEU A 110 11.44 -11.91 8.14
C LEU A 110 10.17 -12.72 8.40
N GLN A 111 9.00 -12.08 8.37
CA GLN A 111 7.71 -12.72 8.60
C GLN A 111 7.09 -13.26 7.31
N CYS A 112 7.35 -12.62 6.17
CA CYS A 112 6.77 -12.98 4.89
C CYS A 112 7.82 -12.90 3.75
N PRO A 113 8.34 -14.04 3.27
CA PRO A 113 9.32 -14.08 2.16
C PRO A 113 8.76 -13.61 0.80
N LYS A 114 7.43 -13.49 0.67
CA LYS A 114 6.76 -12.95 -0.53
C LYS A 114 6.98 -11.45 -0.70
N ILE A 115 7.42 -10.72 0.33
CA ILE A 115 7.68 -9.28 0.23
C ILE A 115 9.05 -9.03 -0.42
N LYS A 116 9.06 -8.37 -1.59
CA LYS A 116 10.26 -7.89 -2.27
C LYS A 116 10.33 -6.37 -2.23
N THR A 117 11.56 -5.86 -2.22
CA THR A 117 11.80 -4.42 -2.24
C THR A 117 12.68 -4.03 -3.42
N VAL A 118 12.24 -3.04 -4.18
CA VAL A 118 13.01 -2.35 -5.21
C VAL A 118 13.74 -1.18 -4.57
N ASP A 119 15.05 -1.11 -4.76
CA ASP A 119 15.84 0.03 -4.30
C ASP A 119 15.62 1.24 -5.21
N ILE A 120 15.26 2.38 -4.62
CA ILE A 120 15.11 3.66 -5.32
C ILE A 120 16.18 4.68 -4.91
N SER A 121 17.20 4.27 -4.15
CA SER A 121 18.29 5.13 -3.68
C SER A 121 19.00 5.86 -4.83
N LEU A 122 19.18 5.17 -5.97
CA LEU A 122 19.79 5.73 -7.17
C LEU A 122 18.93 6.85 -7.78
N ILE A 123 17.61 6.64 -7.87
CA ILE A 123 16.67 7.65 -8.38
C ILE A 123 16.69 8.89 -7.46
N LEU A 124 16.68 8.68 -6.15
CA LEU A 124 16.70 9.78 -5.18
C LEU A 124 18.04 10.54 -5.19
N SER A 125 19.17 9.83 -5.28
CA SER A 125 20.50 10.46 -5.33
C SER A 125 20.70 11.27 -6.62
N GLU A 126 20.27 10.74 -7.76
CA GLU A 126 20.33 11.45 -9.04
C GLU A 126 19.38 12.65 -9.07
N ALA A 127 18.20 12.55 -8.44
CA ALA A 127 17.29 13.68 -8.25
C ALA A 127 17.96 14.82 -7.47
N ILE A 128 18.60 14.50 -6.33
CA ILE A 128 19.33 15.48 -5.52
C ILE A 128 20.46 16.12 -6.34
N ARG A 129 21.26 15.32 -7.04
CA ARG A 129 22.37 15.79 -7.88
C ARG A 129 21.89 16.77 -8.96
N ARG A 130 20.81 16.44 -9.67
CA ARG A 130 20.24 17.28 -10.73
C ARG A 130 19.68 18.59 -10.19
N ILE A 131 18.94 18.54 -9.08
CA ILE A 131 18.40 19.74 -8.43
C ILE A 131 19.54 20.67 -8.00
N HIS A 132 20.60 20.12 -7.41
CA HIS A 132 21.77 20.89 -6.99
C HIS A 132 22.48 21.59 -8.16
N ASN A 133 22.56 20.92 -9.31
CA ASN A 133 23.24 21.43 -10.50
C ASN A 133 22.34 22.25 -11.45
N GLY A 134 21.05 22.41 -11.14
CA GLY A 134 20.08 23.06 -12.04
C GLY A 134 19.80 22.27 -13.31
N GLU A 135 20.01 20.95 -13.29
CA GLU A 135 19.78 20.05 -14.41
C GLU A 135 18.30 19.62 -14.48
N SER A 136 17.85 19.21 -15.67
CA SER A 136 16.46 18.80 -15.88
C SER A 136 16.15 17.46 -15.19
N MET A 137 15.04 17.45 -14.44
CA MET A 137 14.43 16.25 -13.84
C MET A 137 13.67 15.38 -14.85
N ALA A 138 13.34 15.90 -16.02
CA ALA A 138 12.53 15.19 -17.02
C ALA A 138 13.14 13.85 -17.46
N TYR A 139 14.47 13.74 -17.38
CA TYR A 139 15.22 12.53 -17.69
C TYR A 139 14.84 11.35 -16.76
N LEU A 140 14.71 11.60 -15.45
CA LEU A 140 14.45 10.55 -14.45
C LEU A 140 13.08 9.88 -14.60
N PHE A 141 12.09 10.57 -15.19
CA PHE A 141 10.76 9.99 -15.41
C PHE A 141 10.69 9.03 -16.60
N ARG A 142 11.72 9.02 -17.47
CA ARG A 142 11.74 8.21 -18.70
C ARG A 142 12.90 7.22 -18.73
N ASN A 143 13.98 7.54 -18.02
CA ASN A 143 15.22 6.78 -18.03
C ASN A 143 15.60 6.51 -16.59
N ILE A 144 15.28 5.30 -16.13
CA ILE A 144 15.89 4.76 -14.91
C ILE A 144 17.30 4.35 -15.31
N THR A 145 18.31 4.84 -14.60
CA THR A 145 19.69 4.37 -14.73
C THR A 145 19.73 2.95 -14.20
N VAL A 146 19.47 1.98 -15.09
CA VAL A 146 19.73 0.58 -14.83
C VAL A 146 21.20 0.41 -15.19
N ASP A 147 22.08 0.54 -14.21
CA ASP A 147 23.41 -0.03 -14.37
C ASP A 147 23.24 -1.55 -14.15
N ASP A 148 23.71 -2.35 -15.12
CA ASP A 148 23.65 -3.82 -15.17
C ASP A 148 24.16 -4.52 -13.89
#